data_AF-A0AAI9DQF7-F1
#
_entry.id   AF-A0AAI9DQF7-F1
#
_cell.length_a   1.000
_cell.length_b   1.000
_cell.length_c   1.000
_cell.angle_alpha   90.00
_cell.angle_beta   90.00
_cell.angle_gamma   90.00
#
_symmetry.space_group_name_H-M   'P 1'
#
loop_
_entity.id
_entity.type
_entity.pdbx_description
1 polymer ?
#
loop_
_entity_poly.entity_id
_entity_poly.type
_entity_poly.pdbx_seq_one_letter_code
_entity_poly.pdbx_strand_id
1 'polypeptide(L)' 'MDWPAYIRLMEQLLAVPLDDPRRAELALQLARIAAIADPLMKFELPHRQEGAGVYRL' A
#
# COMPACT_ATOMS: atom_id res chain seq x y z
N MET A 1 5.87 -11.05 -1.74
CA MET A 1 4.80 -10.45 -2.56
C MET A 1 5.30 -10.31 -3.99
N ASP A 2 4.44 -10.57 -4.97
CA ASP A 2 4.72 -10.30 -6.38
C ASP A 2 4.30 -8.86 -6.73
N TRP A 3 5.21 -7.91 -6.50
CA TRP A 3 4.96 -6.50 -6.76
C TRP A 3 4.69 -6.19 -8.24
N PRO A 4 5.43 -6.74 -9.22
CA PRO A 4 5.13 -6.54 -10.63
C PRO A 4 3.69 -6.92 -11.02
N ALA A 5 3.20 -8.07 -10.57
CA ALA A 5 1.83 -8.50 -10.84
C ALA A 5 0.80 -7.56 -10.19
N TYR A 6 1.03 -7.20 -8.92
CA TYR A 6 0.16 -6.29 -8.18
C TYR A 6 0.08 -4.90 -8.84
N ILE A 7 1.22 -4.35 -9.25
CA ILE A 7 1.30 -3.03 -9.89
C ILE A 7 0.52 -3.03 -11.21
N ARG A 8 0.68 -4.06 -12.06
CA ARG A 8 -0.07 -4.14 -13.33
C ARG A 8 -1.58 -4.19 -13.12
N LEU A 9 -2.03 -4.90 -12.09
CA LEU A 9 -3.45 -4.94 -11.74
C LEU A 9 -3.95 -3.57 -11.27
N MET A 10 -3.21 -2.91 -10.37
CA MET A 10 -3.59 -1.60 -9.85
C MET A 10 -3.55 -0.50 -10.91
N GLU A 11 -2.60 -0.57 -11.85
CA GLU A 11 -2.50 0.34 -13.00
C GLU A 11 -3.82 0.38 -13.78
N GLN A 12 -4.41 -0.79 -14.02
CA GLN A 12 -5.69 -0.95 -14.72
C GLN A 12 -6.87 -0.49 -13.87
N LEU A 13 -6.94 -0.92 -12.60
CA LEU A 13 -8.07 -0.62 -11.73
C LEU A 13 -8.18 0.88 -11.37
N LEU A 14 -7.05 1.56 -11.24
CA LEU A 14 -7.00 2.97 -10.85
C LEU A 14 -6.88 3.92 -12.04
N ALA A 15 -6.78 3.40 -13.27
CA ALA A 15 -6.57 4.16 -14.50
C ALA A 15 -5.35 5.11 -14.42
N VAL A 16 -4.24 4.63 -13.84
CA VAL A 16 -2.98 5.38 -13.69
C VAL A 16 -1.93 4.76 -14.61
N PRO A 17 -1.77 5.20 -15.87
CA PRO A 17 -0.82 4.58 -16.79
C PRO A 17 0.63 4.81 -16.36
N LEU A 18 1.44 3.76 -16.39
CA LEU A 18 2.86 3.81 -16.02
C LEU A 18 3.73 3.25 -17.16
N ASP A 19 4.90 3.83 -17.33
CA ASP A 19 5.95 3.28 -18.18
C ASP A 19 6.81 2.28 -17.38
N ASP A 20 7.65 1.51 -18.07
CA ASP A 20 8.48 0.50 -17.43
C ASP A 20 9.44 1.04 -16.36
N PRO A 21 10.12 2.20 -16.56
CA PRO A 21 10.94 2.80 -15.51
C PRO A 21 10.14 3.14 -14.24
N ARG A 22 8.94 3.72 -14.39
CA ARG A 22 8.09 4.05 -13.22
C ARG A 22 7.56 2.80 -12.53
N ARG A 23 7.22 1.74 -13.28
CA ARG A 23 6.80 0.46 -12.67
C ARG A 23 7.92 -0.16 -11.83
N ALA A 24 9.16 -0.13 -12.33
CA ALA A 24 10.31 -0.64 -11.61
C ALA A 24 10.58 0.15 -10.31
N GLU A 25 10.54 1.48 -10.39
CA GLU A 25 10.72 2.35 -9.21
C GLU A 25 9.59 2.15 -8.19
N LEU A 26 8.33 2.06 -8.65
CA LEU A 26 7.19 1.83 -7.78
C LEU A 26 7.30 0.50 -7.04
N ALA A 27 7.80 -0.56 -7.68
CA ALA A 27 8.04 -1.84 -7.02
C ALA A 27 9.06 -1.72 -5.87
N LEU A 28 10.13 -0.95 -6.07
CA LEU A 28 11.12 -0.68 -5.02
C LEU A 28 10.50 0.09 -3.85
N GLN A 29 9.72 1.13 -4.14
CA GLN A 29 9.09 1.96 -3.11
C GLN A 29 8.03 1.17 -2.33
N LEU A 30 7.21 0.36 -3.00
CA LEU A 30 6.23 -0.50 -2.33
C LEU A 30 6.91 -1.53 -1.42
N ALA A 31 8.02 -2.13 -1.86
CA ALA A 31 8.80 -3.04 -1.02
C ALA A 31 9.34 -2.33 0.24
N ARG A 32 9.82 -1.09 0.09
CA ARG A 32 10.28 -0.28 1.23
C ARG A 32 9.15 0.08 2.18
N ILE A 33 8.00 0.52 1.65
CA ILE A 33 6.80 0.84 2.45
C ILE A 33 6.33 -0.40 3.22
N ALA A 34 6.30 -1.57 2.57
CA ALA A 34 5.93 -2.82 3.22
C ALA A 34 6.87 -3.17 4.39
N ALA A 35 8.17 -2.93 4.24
CA ALA A 35 9.13 -3.12 5.34
C ALA A 35 8.89 -2.15 6.50
N ILE A 36 8.54 -0.88 6.21
CA ILE A 36 8.19 0.13 7.23
C ILE A 36 6.87 -0.23 7.92
N ALA A 37 5.93 -0.81 7.20
CA ALA A 37 4.62 -1.20 7.70
C ALA A 37 4.63 -2.55 8.45
N ASP A 38 5.64 -3.41 8.25
CA ASP A 38 5.73 -4.73 8.89
C ASP A 38 5.56 -4.70 10.42
N PRO A 39 6.18 -3.77 11.18
CA PRO A 39 5.93 -3.64 12.61
C PRO A 39 4.49 -3.26 12.96
N LEU A 40 3.84 -2.41 12.15
CA LEU A 40 2.45 -2.01 12.35
C LEU A 40 1.49 -3.17 12.11
N MET A 41 1.76 -4.00 11.10
CA MET A 41 0.94 -5.18 10.80
C MET A 41 1.05 -6.27 11.88
N LYS A 42 2.15 -6.30 12.64
CA LYS A 42 2.36 -7.19 13.79
C LYS A 42 1.71 -6.70 15.08
N PHE A 43 1.29 -5.43 15.12
CA PHE A 43 0.62 -4.88 16.29
C PHE A 43 -0.82 -5.40 16.37
N GLU A 44 -1.16 -6.08 17.47
CA GLU A 44 -2.52 -6.59 17.68
C GLU A 44 -3.51 -5.43 17.81
N LEU A 45 -4.53 -5.43 16.95
CA LEU A 45 -5.58 -4.43 17.01
C LEU A 45 -6.65 -4.88 18.02
N PRO A 46 -7.05 -4.02 18.99
CA PRO A 46 -8.24 -4.24 19.79
C PRO A 46 -9.48 -4.40 18.91
N HIS A 47 -10.47 -5.14 19.41
CA HIS A 47 -11.75 -5.43 18.72
C HIS A 47 -12.50 -4.19 18.21
N ARG A 48 -12.27 -3.02 18.80
CA ARG A 48 -12.78 -1.74 18.31
C ARG A 48 -11.67 -0.70 18.44
N GLN A 49 -11.10 -0.30 17.31
CA GLN A 49 -10.39 0.96 17.20
C GLN A 49 -11.30 1.95 16.48
N GLU A 50 -11.72 3.01 17.17
CA GLU A 50 -12.18 4.20 16.46
C GLU A 50 -10.95 4.79 15.77
N GLY A 51 -11.06 5.14 14.47
CA GLY A 51 -9.95 5.79 13.77
C GLY A 51 -9.53 7.06 14.52
N ALA A 52 -8.26 7.46 14.40
CA ALA A 52 -7.68 8.58 15.17
C ALA A 52 -8.40 9.95 15.00
N GLY A 53 -9.42 10.05 14.14
CA GLY A 53 -10.31 11.19 14.05
C GLY A 53 -11.78 10.77 14.18
N VAL A 54 -12.43 11.20 15.26
CA VAL A 54 -13.90 11.21 15.34
C VAL A 54 -14.36 12.48 14.63
N TYR A 55 -14.95 12.33 13.45
CA TYR A 55 -15.63 13.44 12.78
C TYR A 55 -16.84 13.87 13.63
N ARG A 56 -16.86 15.13 14.04
CA ARG A 56 -18.03 15.76 14.69
C ARG A 56 -18.67 16.72 13.69
N LEU A 57 -19.98 16.56 13.49
CA LEU A 57 -20.85 17.46 12.73
C LEU A 57 -20.99 18.81 13.44
#